data_AF-A0A9E5CV31-F1
#
_entry.id   AF-A0A9E5CV31-F1
#
_cell.length_a   1.000
_cell.length_b   1.000
_cell.length_c   1.000
_cell.angle_alpha   90.00
_cell.angle_beta   90.00
_cell.angle_gamma   90.00
#
_symmetry.space_group_name_H-M   'P 1'
#
loop_
_entity.id
_entity.type
_entity.pdbx_description
1 polymer ?
#
loop_
_entity_poly.entity_id
_entity_poly.type
_entity_poly.pdbx_seq_one_letter_code
_entity_poly.pdbx_strand_id
1 'polypeptide(L)'
;MTRLYMFDVDDTLDISGGPVSLDQLAELRRAGHIVGLCGNWSVVTRTVKDWHRLFSLIGPVSVTKEEFLRQIAENVPADEYVMVGNILGVTGSSDDQGSAQSAGWRFILEADFAEGVR
;
A
#
# COMPACT_ATOMS: atom_id res chain seq x y z
N MET A 1 -6.84 -4.76 17.11
CA MET A 1 -6.88 -5.47 15.82
C MET A 1 -5.73 -4.95 14.98
N THR A 2 -4.92 -5.85 14.43
CA THR A 2 -3.78 -5.56 13.59
C THR A 2 -4.22 -5.62 12.12
N ARG A 3 -4.09 -4.50 11.41
CA ARG A 3 -4.30 -4.45 9.97
C ARG A 3 -2.98 -4.50 9.23
N LEU A 4 -3.02 -5.06 8.03
CA LEU A 4 -1.92 -5.02 7.07
C LEU A 4 -2.32 -4.12 5.90
N TYR A 5 -1.64 -2.98 5.79
CA TYR A 5 -1.82 -2.03 4.71
C TYR A 5 -0.73 -2.21 3.66
N MET A 6 -1.14 -2.40 2.42
CA MET A 6 -0.27 -2.34 1.25
C MET A 6 -0.60 -1.08 0.46
N PHE A 7 0.40 -0.24 0.21
CA PHE A 7 0.24 1.01 -0.53
C PHE A 7 0.81 0.86 -1.94
N ASP A 8 0.07 1.29 -2.96
CA ASP A 8 0.70 1.67 -4.22
C ASP A 8 1.65 2.87 -3.99
N VAL A 9 2.50 3.15 -4.97
CA VAL A 9 3.53 4.20 -4.86
C VAL A 9 3.18 5.41 -5.70
N ASP A 10 3.13 5.22 -7.02
CA ASP A 10 2.93 6.30 -7.98
C ASP A 10 1.48 6.81 -7.88
N ASP A 11 1.31 8.13 -7.90
CA ASP A 11 0.01 8.81 -7.71
C ASP A 11 -0.69 8.51 -6.37
N THR A 12 -0.06 7.75 -5.46
CA THR A 12 -0.62 7.34 -4.16
C THR A 12 0.13 7.99 -2.99
N LEU A 13 1.45 7.87 -2.97
CA LEU A 13 2.29 8.48 -1.94
C LEU A 13 2.72 9.89 -2.35
N ASP A 14 2.80 10.81 -1.39
CA ASP A 14 3.21 12.21 -1.59
C ASP A 14 4.58 12.36 -2.29
N ILE A 15 5.52 11.49 -1.95
CA ILE A 15 6.84 11.42 -2.58
C ILE A 15 6.82 10.97 -4.05
N SER A 16 5.68 10.49 -4.55
CA SER A 16 5.46 10.09 -5.94
C SER A 16 4.15 10.63 -6.53
N GLY A 17 3.77 11.85 -6.13
CA GLY A 17 2.67 12.60 -6.75
C GLY A 17 1.26 12.35 -6.19
N GLY A 18 1.12 11.49 -5.19
CA GLY A 18 -0.17 11.22 -4.54
C GLY A 18 -0.46 12.05 -3.29
N PRO A 19 -1.62 11.84 -2.64
CA PRO A 19 -2.04 12.62 -1.48
C PRO A 19 -1.62 12.01 -0.13
N VAL A 20 -1.18 10.75 -0.08
CA VAL A 20 -0.89 10.06 1.18
C VAL A 20 0.51 10.37 1.67
N SER A 21 0.62 10.98 2.86
CA SER A 21 1.92 11.36 3.39
C SER A 21 2.65 10.23 4.11
N LEU A 22 3.98 10.26 4.08
CA LEU A 22 4.80 9.30 4.86
C LEU A 22 4.52 9.38 6.37
N ASP A 23 4.09 10.53 6.88
CA ASP A 23 3.70 10.70 8.29
C ASP A 23 2.45 9.89 8.64
N GLN A 24 1.46 9.83 7.74
CA GLN A 24 0.28 8.99 7.94
C GLN A 24 0.64 7.50 7.98
N LEU A 25 1.59 7.06 7.17
CA LEU A 25 2.12 5.69 7.22
C LEU A 25 2.86 5.43 8.53
N ALA A 26 3.60 6.43 9.04
CA ALA A 26 4.31 6.31 10.31
C ALA A 26 3.33 6.20 11.49
N GLU A 27 2.19 6.87 11.42
CA GLU A 27 1.10 6.71 12.39
C GLU A 27 0.53 5.29 12.41
N LEU A 28 0.29 4.67 11.25
CA LEU A 28 -0.14 3.28 11.17
C LEU A 28 0.87 2.34 11.85
N ARG A 29 2.17 2.54 11.57
CA ARG A 29 3.24 1.76 12.21
C ARG A 29 3.26 1.93 13.72
N ARG A 30 3.13 3.17 14.22
CA ARG A 30 3.05 3.47 15.66
C ARG A 30 1.82 2.85 16.32
N ALA A 31 0.72 2.74 15.58
CA ALA A 31 -0.50 2.06 16.04
C ALA A 31 -0.41 0.52 16.04
N GLY A 32 0.72 -0.04 15.60
CA GLY A 32 0.97 -1.49 15.59
C GLY A 32 0.50 -2.19 14.32
N HIS A 33 0.19 -1.46 13.25
CA HIS A 33 -0.16 -2.03 11.97
C HIS A 33 1.07 -2.43 11.15
N ILE A 34 0.87 -3.37 10.23
CA ILE A 34 1.86 -3.74 9.23
C ILE A 34 1.66 -2.81 8.03
N VAL A 35 2.73 -2.21 7.53
CA VAL A 35 2.70 -1.30 6.38
C VAL A 35 3.69 -1.80 5.35
N GLY A 36 3.26 -1.92 4.09
CA GLY A 36 4.09 -2.38 2.99
C GLY A 36 3.80 -1.64 1.69
N LEU A 37 4.65 -1.90 0.69
CA LEU A 37 4.54 -1.34 -0.65
C LEU A 37 4.12 -2.40 -1.65
N CYS A 38 3.18 -2.04 -2.52
CA CYS A 38 2.64 -2.86 -3.60
C CYS A 38 2.59 -2.03 -4.88
N GLY A 39 3.75 -1.73 -5.45
CA GLY A 39 3.91 -0.81 -6.58
C GLY A 39 5.38 -0.56 -6.90
N ASN A 40 5.70 0.61 -7.44
CA ASN A 40 7.06 1.03 -7.80
C ASN A 40 7.93 1.33 -6.56
N TRP A 41 8.21 0.31 -5.75
CA TRP A 41 8.99 0.41 -4.51
C TRP A 41 10.40 0.98 -4.72
N SER A 42 10.90 0.99 -5.96
CA SER A 42 12.20 1.57 -6.29
C SER A 42 12.27 3.08 -6.03
N VAL A 43 11.15 3.80 -6.20
CA VAL A 43 11.06 5.24 -5.87
C VAL A 43 11.34 5.43 -4.39
N VAL A 44 10.57 4.74 -3.53
CA VAL A 44 10.68 4.86 -2.07
C VAL A 44 12.06 4.47 -1.56
N THR A 45 12.60 3.34 -2.02
CA THR A 45 13.90 2.84 -1.53
C THR A 45 15.08 3.72 -1.95
N ARG A 46 14.92 4.55 -2.98
CA ARG A 46 15.93 5.50 -3.46
C ARG A 46 15.79 6.90 -2.88
N THR A 47 14.58 7.32 -2.49
CA THR A 47 14.31 8.69 -2.02
C THR A 47 14.21 8.80 -0.50
N VAL A 48 13.78 7.75 0.20
CA VAL A 48 13.55 7.78 1.66
C VAL A 48 14.70 7.09 2.40
N LYS A 49 15.53 7.91 3.07
CA LYS A 49 16.80 7.49 3.71
C LYS A 49 16.68 6.33 4.72
N ASP A 50 15.52 6.13 5.35
CA ASP A 50 15.27 5.07 6.34
C ASP A 50 13.97 4.30 6.05
N TRP A 51 13.64 4.09 4.78
CA TRP A 51 12.41 3.42 4.35
C TRP A 51 12.12 2.10 5.09
N HIS A 52 13.16 1.33 5.41
CA HIS A 52 13.07 0.02 6.06
C HIS A 52 12.51 0.08 7.50
N ARG A 53 12.48 1.27 8.11
CA ARG A 53 11.82 1.48 9.42
C ARG A 53 10.31 1.69 9.28
N LEU A 54 9.87 2.18 8.12
CA LEU A 54 8.48 2.49 7.81
C LEU A 54 7.77 1.28 7.20
N PHE A 55 8.42 0.58 6.27
CA PHE A 55 7.83 -0.52 5.52
C PHE A 55 8.36 -1.87 5.99
N SER A 56 7.45 -2.77 6.33
CA SER A 56 7.75 -4.18 6.66
C SER A 56 7.89 -5.06 5.43
N LEU A 57 7.26 -4.68 4.32
CA LEU A 57 7.18 -5.46 3.09
C LEU A 57 7.35 -4.53 1.88
N ILE A 58 8.03 -5.00 0.83
CA ILE A 58 8.14 -4.29 -0.45
C ILE A 58 7.90 -5.25 -1.60
N GLY A 59 7.22 -4.78 -2.63
CA GLY A 59 6.95 -5.53 -3.85
C GLY A 59 5.91 -4.82 -4.71
N PRO A 60 5.34 -5.51 -5.71
CA PRO A 60 5.71 -6.86 -6.15
C PRO A 60 7.10 -6.92 -6.83
N VAL A 61 7.75 -8.09 -6.82
CA VAL A 61 8.97 -8.37 -7.60
C VAL A 61 8.72 -9.59 -8.48
N SER A 62 8.77 -9.40 -9.80
CA SER A 62 8.58 -10.48 -10.80
C SER A 62 7.23 -11.19 -10.78
N VAL A 63 6.23 -10.63 -10.09
CA VAL A 63 4.85 -11.14 -10.04
C VAL A 63 3.85 -10.00 -10.23
N THR A 64 2.58 -10.33 -10.44
CA THR A 64 1.52 -9.32 -10.51
C THR A 64 1.19 -8.78 -9.11
N LYS A 65 0.49 -7.64 -9.07
CA LYS A 65 0.03 -7.02 -7.84
C LYS A 65 -0.93 -7.95 -7.07
N GLU A 66 -1.91 -8.51 -7.77
CA GLU A 66 -2.84 -9.52 -7.25
C GLU A 66 -2.12 -10.73 -6.63
N GLU A 67 -1.17 -11.33 -7.35
CA GLU A 67 -0.44 -12.51 -6.88
C GLU A 67 0.35 -12.20 -5.61
N PHE A 68 1.01 -11.03 -5.57
CA PHE A 68 1.75 -10.61 -4.39
C PHE A 68 0.84 -10.39 -3.18
N LEU A 69 -0.32 -9.75 -3.35
CA LEU A 69 -1.30 -9.57 -2.27
C LEU A 69 -1.81 -10.93 -1.74
N ARG A 70 -2.07 -11.92 -2.61
CA ARG A 70 -2.44 -13.27 -2.17
C ARG A 70 -1.33 -13.93 -1.36
N GLN A 71 -0.10 -13.91 -1.86
CA GLN A 71 1.05 -14.48 -1.14
C GLN A 71 1.24 -13.85 0.25
N ILE A 72 1.03 -12.53 0.37
CA ILE A 72 1.08 -11.87 1.68
C ILE A 72 -0.04 -12.36 2.60
N ALA A 73 -1.29 -12.42 2.14
CA ALA A 73 -2.42 -12.86 2.96
C ALA A 73 -2.31 -14.34 3.40
N GLU A 74 -1.68 -15.19 2.60
CA GLU A 74 -1.44 -16.60 2.94
C GLU A 74 -0.36 -16.78 4.01
N ASN A 75 0.61 -15.87 4.10
CA ASN A 75 1.84 -16.08 4.85
C ASN A 75 2.05 -15.09 6.00
N VAL A 76 1.34 -13.96 6.03
CA VAL A 76 1.51 -12.89 7.04
C VAL A 76 0.19 -12.69 7.79
N PRO A 77 0.08 -13.14 9.05
CA PRO A 77 -1.16 -13.00 9.82
C PRO A 77 -1.55 -11.53 10.10
N ALA A 78 -2.79 -11.18 9.77
CA ALA A 78 -3.45 -9.93 10.17
C ALA A 78 -4.96 -10.16 10.35
N ASP A 79 -5.62 -9.26 11.08
CA ASP A 79 -7.08 -9.29 11.27
C ASP A 79 -7.83 -8.76 10.03
N GLU A 80 -7.21 -7.85 9.28
CA GLU A 80 -7.75 -7.24 8.07
C GLU A 80 -6.61 -6.89 7.09
N TYR A 81 -6.87 -7.06 5.80
CA TYR A 81 -5.93 -6.77 4.72
C TYR A 81 -6.48 -5.65 3.84
N VAL A 82 -5.71 -4.58 3.69
CA VAL A 82 -6.13 -3.34 3.04
C VAL A 82 -5.12 -2.96 1.96
N MET A 83 -5.62 -2.75 0.74
CA MET A 83 -4.86 -2.13 -0.35
C MET A 83 -5.28 -0.67 -0.46
N VAL A 84 -4.30 0.23 -0.45
CA VAL A 84 -4.49 1.66 -0.67
C VAL A 84 -3.79 2.05 -1.97
N GLY A 85 -4.52 2.69 -2.87
CA GLY A 85 -3.97 3.06 -4.17
C GLY A 85 -5.04 3.66 -5.06
N ASN A 86 -4.73 3.74 -6.36
CA ASN A 86 -5.54 4.43 -7.35
C ASN A 86 -6.46 3.49 -8.16
N ILE A 87 -7.40 4.12 -8.87
CA ILE A 87 -8.29 3.43 -9.81
C ILE A 87 -7.83 3.74 -11.23
N LEU A 88 -7.59 2.68 -12.01
CA LEU A 88 -7.11 2.76 -13.40
C LEU A 88 -8.02 3.66 -14.24
N GLY A 89 -7.44 4.69 -14.83
CA GLY A 89 -8.15 5.62 -15.73
C GLY A 89 -9.07 6.61 -15.02
N VAL A 90 -9.07 6.63 -13.68
CA VAL A 90 -9.80 7.62 -12.87
C VAL A 90 -8.81 8.49 -12.10
N THR A 91 -8.00 7.90 -11.23
CA THR A 91 -7.04 8.63 -10.39
C THR A 91 -5.59 8.27 -10.66
N GLY A 92 -5.32 7.20 -11.43
CA GLY A 92 -3.96 6.81 -11.79
C GLY A 92 -3.88 5.79 -12.91
N SER A 93 -2.68 5.24 -13.07
CA SER A 93 -2.34 4.31 -14.16
C SER A 93 -2.31 2.83 -13.73
N SER A 94 -2.64 2.52 -12.47
CA SER A 94 -2.67 1.16 -11.92
C SER A 94 -4.11 0.73 -11.59
N ASP A 95 -4.40 -0.56 -11.71
CA ASP A 95 -5.69 -1.14 -11.27
C ASP A 95 -5.55 -1.75 -9.87
N ASP A 96 -5.44 -0.87 -8.86
CA ASP A 96 -5.25 -1.30 -7.47
C ASP A 96 -6.54 -1.83 -6.87
N GLN A 97 -7.68 -1.25 -7.26
CA GLN A 97 -9.00 -1.72 -6.87
C GLN A 97 -9.26 -3.13 -7.39
N GLY A 98 -9.03 -3.39 -8.68
CA GLY A 98 -9.21 -4.72 -9.26
C GLY A 98 -8.25 -5.74 -8.65
N SER A 99 -6.98 -5.36 -8.44
CA SER A 99 -5.99 -6.22 -7.78
C SER A 99 -6.40 -6.58 -6.35
N ALA A 100 -6.89 -5.61 -5.58
CA ALA A 100 -7.36 -5.82 -4.21
C ALA A 100 -8.58 -6.75 -4.17
N GLN A 101 -9.59 -6.48 -5.00
CA GLN A 101 -10.80 -7.29 -5.08
C GLN A 101 -10.50 -8.74 -5.46
N SER A 102 -9.66 -8.95 -6.48
CA SER A 102 -9.24 -10.28 -6.91
C SER A 102 -8.44 -11.04 -5.84
N ALA A 103 -7.69 -10.33 -4.99
CA ALA A 103 -6.98 -10.91 -3.86
C ALA A 103 -7.87 -11.12 -2.61
N GLY A 104 -9.10 -10.61 -2.60
CA GLY A 104 -9.99 -10.63 -1.43
C GLY A 104 -9.65 -9.58 -0.35
N TRP A 105 -8.95 -8.52 -0.74
CA TRP A 105 -8.53 -7.42 0.12
C TRP A 105 -9.55 -6.28 0.09
N ARG A 106 -9.68 -5.54 1.19
CA ARG A 106 -10.41 -4.28 1.20
C ARG A 106 -9.62 -3.25 0.42
N PHE A 107 -10.29 -2.45 -0.40
CA PHE A 107 -9.69 -1.33 -1.12
C PHE A 107 -10.07 0.00 -0.45
N ILE A 108 -9.12 0.94 -0.38
CA ILE A 108 -9.35 2.34 -0.03
C ILE A 108 -8.66 3.20 -1.09
N LEU A 109 -9.39 4.17 -1.65
CA LEU A 109 -8.82 5.15 -2.59
C LEU A 109 -7.79 6.02 -1.86
N GLU A 110 -6.71 6.40 -2.54
CA GLU A 110 -5.64 7.21 -1.95
C GLU A 110 -6.14 8.52 -1.34
N ALA A 111 -7.10 9.19 -2.00
CA ALA A 111 -7.71 10.42 -1.51
C ALA A 111 -8.51 10.21 -0.22
N ASP A 112 -9.35 9.17 -0.18
CA ASP A 112 -10.14 8.82 1.01
C ASP A 112 -9.23 8.45 2.19
N PHE A 113 -8.15 7.72 1.92
CA PHE A 113 -7.16 7.42 2.95
C PHE A 113 -6.49 8.70 3.47
N ALA A 114 -6.11 9.61 2.58
CA ALA A 114 -5.51 10.89 2.96
C ALA A 114 -6.46 11.72 3.85
N GLU A 115 -7.78 11.62 3.63
CA GLU A 115 -8.83 12.26 4.45
C GLU A 115 -9.15 11.52 5.77
N GLY A 116 -8.54 10.36 6.01
CA GLY A 116 -8.62 9.65 7.30
C GLY A 116 -9.41 8.34 7.29
N VAL A 117 -9.84 7.84 6.13
CA VAL A 117 -10.45 6.51 6.02
C VAL A 117 -9.42 5.42 6.33
N ARG A 118 -9.81 4.38 7.09
CA ARG A 118 -8.91 3.32 7.58
C ARG A 118 -9.50 1.93 7.50
#